data_AF-A0AA42R6P0-F1
#
_entry.id   AF-A0AA42R6P0-F1
#
_cell.length_a   1.000
_cell.length_b   1.000
_cell.length_c   1.000
_cell.angle_alpha   90.00
_cell.angle_beta   90.00
_cell.angle_gamma   90.00
#
_symmetry.space_group_name_H-M   'P 1'
#
loop_
_entity.id
_entity.type
_entity.pdbx_description
1 polymer ?
#
loop_
_entity_poly.entity_id
_entity_poly.type
_entity_poly.pdbx_seq_one_letter_code
_entity_poly.pdbx_strand_id
1 'polypeptide(L)'
;MQKVESELLFLKGYSVQLNDACSDYFTFEMLFHCSDTWLRVQCPNLPLQVESWQAYRELAIEILDPVVRQYGQPRLTYGFCGTELRRVILTNQSPGIAPGLDQHAACELNQRGKLVCPRQGAAVDLIYPGKNSYQVALWLAQHTPFDRLYLYGPDRPLHISYGPEQNRALVELTTHHERRIPKRLTLTQLKGMC
;
A
#
# COMPACT_ATOMS: atom_id res chain seq x y z
N MET A 1 8.93 28.22 5.65
CA MET A 1 8.12 27.89 4.46
C MET A 1 9.06 27.23 3.46
N GLN A 2 9.30 25.93 3.63
CA GLN A 2 10.35 25.22 2.92
C GLN A 2 9.79 24.78 1.56
N LYS A 3 10.39 25.28 0.48
CA LYS A 3 10.18 24.82 -0.89
C LYS A 3 10.34 23.30 -0.92
N VAL A 4 9.28 22.59 -1.28
CA VAL A 4 9.41 21.23 -1.80
C VAL A 4 10.02 21.40 -3.18
N GLU A 5 11.34 21.37 -3.27
CA GLU A 5 12.02 21.31 -4.56
C GLU A 5 11.61 20.00 -5.23
N SER A 6 11.19 20.09 -6.49
CA SER A 6 10.85 18.93 -7.31
C SER A 6 12.09 18.06 -7.47
N GLU A 7 12.21 17.00 -6.67
CA GLU A 7 13.27 16.02 -6.83
C GLU A 7 12.96 15.17 -8.07
N LEU A 8 13.66 15.47 -9.17
CA LEU A 8 13.66 14.61 -10.36
C LEU A 8 14.33 13.28 -10.00
N LEU A 9 13.62 12.18 -10.14
CA LEU A 9 14.20 10.83 -10.11
C LEU A 9 14.43 10.32 -11.53
N PHE A 10 15.46 9.51 -11.76
CA PHE A 10 15.70 8.89 -13.06
C PHE A 10 15.24 7.42 -13.09
N LEU A 11 14.18 7.11 -13.85
CA LEU A 11 13.75 5.75 -14.16
C LEU A 11 14.08 5.42 -15.62
N LYS A 12 14.94 4.41 -15.86
CA LYS A 12 15.31 3.94 -17.21
C LYS A 12 15.77 5.08 -18.15
N GLY A 13 16.49 6.08 -17.61
CA GLY A 13 17.01 7.23 -18.36
C GLY A 13 16.05 8.42 -18.49
N TYR A 14 14.85 8.36 -17.88
CA TYR A 14 13.89 9.46 -17.88
C TYR A 14 13.71 10.08 -16.51
N SER A 15 13.58 11.40 -16.51
CA SER A 15 13.18 12.23 -15.38
C SER A 15 11.73 11.93 -14.97
N VAL A 16 11.50 11.63 -13.70
CA VAL A 16 10.18 11.36 -13.10
C VAL A 16 9.96 12.35 -11.95
N GLN A 17 8.78 12.98 -11.97
CA GLN A 17 8.28 13.89 -10.95
C GLN A 17 7.08 13.27 -10.22
N LEU A 18 6.77 13.82 -9.05
CA LEU A 18 5.71 13.31 -8.18
C LEU A 18 4.31 13.37 -8.84
N ASN A 19 4.05 14.40 -9.63
CA ASN A 19 2.80 14.61 -10.35
C ASN A 19 2.75 13.90 -11.70
N ASP A 20 3.83 13.20 -12.10
CA ASP A 20 3.81 12.39 -13.31
C ASP A 20 2.84 11.22 -13.17
N ALA A 21 2.33 10.76 -14.30
CA ALA A 21 1.54 9.55 -14.37
C ALA A 21 2.37 8.34 -13.88
N CYS A 22 1.88 7.73 -12.82
CA CYS A 22 2.34 6.44 -12.31
C CYS A 22 1.76 5.32 -13.19
N SER A 23 0.47 5.39 -13.46
CA SER A 23 -0.31 4.45 -14.28
C SER A 23 -1.46 5.19 -15.00
N ASP A 24 -2.43 4.47 -15.57
CA ASP A 24 -3.56 5.08 -16.30
C ASP A 24 -4.40 6.01 -15.40
N TYR A 25 -4.53 5.68 -14.12
CA TYR A 25 -5.46 6.36 -13.18
C TYR A 25 -4.78 7.00 -11.96
N PHE A 26 -3.45 6.88 -11.82
CA PHE A 26 -2.73 7.36 -10.64
C PHE A 26 -1.49 8.16 -11.00
N THR A 27 -1.22 9.21 -10.25
CA THR A 27 0.12 9.82 -10.13
C THR A 27 0.87 9.23 -8.95
N PHE A 28 2.19 9.45 -8.86
CA PHE A 28 2.93 9.04 -7.67
C PHE A 28 2.48 9.80 -6.42
N GLU A 29 2.09 11.07 -6.55
CA GLU A 29 1.53 11.86 -5.46
C GLU A 29 0.35 11.17 -4.79
N MET A 30 -0.59 10.66 -5.60
CA MET A 30 -1.77 9.97 -5.09
C MET A 30 -1.42 8.72 -4.27
N LEU A 31 -0.29 8.07 -4.56
CA LEU A 31 0.17 6.88 -3.85
C LEU A 31 1.04 7.23 -2.63
N PHE A 32 1.78 8.33 -2.66
CA PHE A 32 2.75 8.66 -1.61
C PHE A 32 2.18 9.58 -0.55
N HIS A 33 1.19 10.38 -0.89
CA HIS A 33 0.64 11.45 -0.06
C HIS A 33 -0.84 11.22 0.31
N CYS A 34 -1.32 9.97 0.25
CA CYS A 34 -2.71 9.61 0.57
C CYS A 34 -2.99 9.27 2.04
N SER A 35 -1.96 9.03 2.86
CA SER A 35 -2.20 8.53 4.21
C SER A 35 -2.79 9.59 5.14
N ASP A 36 -3.73 9.21 6.00
CA ASP A 36 -4.35 10.16 6.96
C ASP A 36 -3.29 10.82 7.87
N THR A 37 -2.21 10.10 8.20
CA THR A 37 -1.10 10.67 8.99
C THR A 37 -0.30 11.68 8.18
N TRP A 38 0.00 11.37 6.92
CA TRP A 38 0.70 12.30 6.04
C TRP A 38 -0.14 13.54 5.75
N LEU A 39 -1.44 13.40 5.47
CA LEU A 39 -2.35 14.53 5.24
C LEU A 39 -2.39 15.51 6.41
N ARG A 40 -2.19 15.02 7.65
CA ARG A 40 -2.13 15.86 8.85
C ARG A 40 -0.76 16.50 9.08
N VAL A 41 0.33 15.79 8.82
CA VAL A 41 1.69 16.20 9.23
C VAL A 41 2.51 16.78 8.08
N GLN A 42 2.27 16.30 6.86
CA GLN A 42 2.94 16.71 5.61
C GLN A 42 4.48 16.67 5.72
N CYS A 43 5.01 15.65 6.39
CA CYS A 43 6.45 15.42 6.44
C CYS A 43 6.98 14.97 5.06
N PRO A 44 8.30 15.11 4.80
CA PRO A 44 8.90 14.52 3.60
C PRO A 44 8.55 13.03 3.48
N ASN A 45 8.08 12.60 2.31
CA ASN A 45 7.68 11.20 2.09
C ASN A 45 7.84 10.79 0.61
N LEU A 46 9.08 10.85 0.13
CA LEU A 46 9.46 10.37 -1.20
C LEU A 46 10.35 9.14 -1.07
N PRO A 47 10.21 8.13 -1.95
CA PRO A 47 11.12 7.00 -1.94
C PRO A 47 12.53 7.41 -2.36
N LEU A 48 13.53 6.92 -1.61
CA LEU A 48 14.94 7.15 -1.91
C LEU A 48 15.47 6.14 -2.92
N GLN A 49 14.88 4.95 -2.99
CA GLN A 49 15.31 3.89 -3.90
C GLN A 49 14.49 3.92 -5.19
N VAL A 50 15.17 3.82 -6.33
CA VAL A 50 14.54 3.75 -7.67
C VAL A 50 13.58 2.57 -7.75
N GLU A 51 13.94 1.45 -7.13
CA GLU A 51 13.17 0.22 -7.06
C GLU A 51 11.84 0.41 -6.32
N SER A 52 11.75 1.35 -5.37
CA SER A 52 10.50 1.67 -4.68
C SER A 52 9.51 2.38 -5.63
N TRP A 53 10.00 3.30 -6.45
CA TRP A 53 9.17 3.97 -7.47
C TRP A 53 8.68 2.97 -8.53
N GLN A 54 9.55 2.05 -8.96
CA GLN A 54 9.16 0.98 -9.89
C GLN A 54 8.11 0.06 -9.27
N ALA A 55 8.29 -0.36 -8.02
CA ALA A 55 7.34 -1.21 -7.33
C ALA A 55 5.94 -0.58 -7.20
N TYR A 56 5.85 0.72 -6.94
CA TYR A 56 4.55 1.42 -6.91
C TYR A 56 3.92 1.56 -8.31
N ARG A 57 4.73 1.77 -9.36
CA ARG A 57 4.24 1.74 -10.75
C ARG A 57 3.67 0.38 -11.11
N GLU A 58 4.35 -0.69 -10.76
CA GLU A 58 3.86 -2.06 -11.00
C GLU A 58 2.59 -2.36 -10.19
N LEU A 59 2.55 -1.99 -8.90
CA LEU A 59 1.33 -2.10 -8.08
C LEU A 59 0.15 -1.36 -8.73
N ALA A 60 0.37 -0.15 -9.23
CA ALA A 60 -0.66 0.64 -9.85
C ALA A 60 -1.20 -0.01 -11.13
N ILE A 61 -0.32 -0.47 -12.02
CA ILE A 61 -0.68 -1.12 -13.29
C ILE A 61 -1.39 -2.46 -13.06
N GLU A 62 -0.83 -3.30 -12.18
CA GLU A 62 -1.27 -4.69 -12.02
C GLU A 62 -2.47 -4.86 -11.08
N ILE A 63 -2.65 -3.93 -10.12
CA ILE A 63 -3.71 -4.01 -9.11
C ILE A 63 -4.69 -2.85 -9.22
N LEU A 64 -4.21 -1.61 -9.17
CA LEU A 64 -5.09 -0.45 -8.98
C LEU A 64 -5.86 -0.07 -10.26
N ASP A 65 -5.22 -0.10 -11.41
CA ASP A 65 -5.88 0.20 -12.69
C ASP A 65 -7.02 -0.80 -12.99
N PRO A 66 -6.86 -2.14 -12.83
CA PRO A 66 -7.96 -3.09 -12.93
C PRO A 66 -9.09 -2.79 -11.95
N VAL A 67 -8.76 -2.46 -10.70
CA VAL A 67 -9.73 -2.11 -9.67
C VAL A 67 -10.52 -0.86 -10.04
N VAL A 68 -9.86 0.17 -10.58
CA VAL A 68 -10.51 1.40 -11.02
C VAL A 68 -11.44 1.13 -12.20
N ARG A 69 -11.00 0.32 -13.18
CA ARG A 69 -11.86 -0.11 -14.30
C ARG A 69 -13.11 -0.84 -13.84
N GLN A 70 -13.04 -1.58 -12.73
CA GLN A 70 -14.17 -2.36 -12.21
C GLN A 70 -15.10 -1.56 -11.29
N TYR A 71 -14.55 -0.74 -10.39
CA TYR A 71 -15.29 -0.14 -9.28
C TYR A 71 -15.22 1.39 -9.23
N GLY A 72 -14.51 2.03 -10.16
CA GLY A 72 -14.21 3.47 -10.11
C GLY A 72 -13.06 3.78 -9.15
N GLN A 73 -12.80 5.07 -8.90
CA GLN A 73 -11.67 5.49 -8.07
C GLN A 73 -11.85 5.07 -6.59
N PRO A 74 -10.92 4.31 -5.98
CA PRO A 74 -10.95 4.05 -4.54
C PRO A 74 -10.48 5.27 -3.75
N ARG A 75 -10.89 5.36 -2.47
CA ARG A 75 -10.16 6.18 -1.49
C ARG A 75 -8.96 5.37 -1.00
N LEU A 76 -7.75 5.87 -1.26
CA LEU A 76 -6.54 5.36 -0.64
C LEU A 76 -6.40 5.96 0.76
N THR A 77 -6.15 5.12 1.76
CA THR A 77 -5.98 5.53 3.17
C THR A 77 -4.56 5.35 3.66
N TYR A 78 -3.74 4.59 2.94
CA TYR A 78 -2.31 4.41 3.20
C TYR A 78 -1.61 3.95 1.93
N GLY A 79 -0.38 4.41 1.72
CA GLY A 79 0.43 4.11 0.54
C GLY A 79 1.90 4.16 0.91
N PHE A 80 2.76 4.87 0.16
CA PHE A 80 4.19 4.87 0.48
C PHE A 80 4.48 5.36 1.89
N CYS A 81 5.34 4.63 2.61
CA CYS A 81 5.79 4.98 3.94
C CYS A 81 7.31 4.98 4.01
N GLY A 82 7.89 6.14 3.75
CA GLY A 82 9.31 6.40 3.92
C GLY A 82 9.70 6.58 5.40
N THR A 83 10.99 6.78 5.62
CA THR A 83 11.59 6.84 6.98
C THR A 83 10.93 7.89 7.88
N GLU A 84 10.68 9.10 7.39
CA GLU A 84 10.09 10.17 8.20
C GLU A 84 8.62 9.92 8.55
N LEU A 85 7.80 9.50 7.58
CA LEU A 85 6.41 9.14 7.85
C LEU A 85 6.32 7.98 8.84
N ARG A 86 7.15 6.95 8.64
CA ARG A 86 7.25 5.82 9.58
C ARG A 86 7.61 6.28 10.98
N ARG A 87 8.58 7.19 11.12
CA ARG A 87 9.00 7.74 12.43
C ARG A 87 7.83 8.43 13.13
N VAL A 88 7.04 9.22 12.39
CA VAL A 88 5.82 9.87 12.92
C VAL A 88 4.81 8.83 13.38
N ILE A 89 4.49 7.81 12.56
CA ILE A 89 3.52 6.76 12.91
C ILE A 89 3.94 6.00 14.19
N LEU A 90 5.23 5.72 14.36
CA LEU A 90 5.76 5.02 15.53
C LEU A 90 5.66 5.80 16.85
N THR A 91 5.37 7.11 16.81
CA THR A 91 5.09 7.90 18.03
C THR A 91 3.66 7.73 18.56
N ASN A 92 2.75 7.14 17.77
CA ASN A 92 1.38 6.90 18.20
C ASN A 92 1.37 5.81 19.29
N GLN A 93 0.45 5.90 20.26
CA GLN A 93 0.28 4.89 21.32
C GLN A 93 0.00 3.49 20.76
N SER A 94 -0.67 3.42 19.60
CA SER A 94 -0.93 2.19 18.87
C SER A 94 -0.63 2.40 17.38
N PRO A 95 0.64 2.26 16.96
CA PRO A 95 1.08 2.55 15.60
C PRO A 95 0.38 1.70 14.53
N GLY A 96 -0.07 0.49 14.90
CA GLY A 96 -0.81 -0.39 14.01
C GLY A 96 -0.02 -0.97 12.84
N ILE A 97 1.29 -0.68 12.75
CA ILE A 97 2.21 -1.13 11.70
C ILE A 97 3.20 -2.18 12.22
N ALA A 98 3.69 -3.04 11.32
CA ALA A 98 4.71 -4.04 11.60
C ALA A 98 5.90 -3.82 10.64
N PRO A 99 6.83 -2.89 10.94
CA PRO A 99 7.67 -2.31 9.90
C PRO A 99 8.58 -3.28 9.12
N GLY A 100 9.03 -4.38 9.73
CA GLY A 100 9.84 -5.39 9.05
C GLY A 100 9.06 -6.26 8.05
N LEU A 101 7.73 -6.19 8.10
CA LEU A 101 6.80 -6.95 7.26
C LEU A 101 5.94 -6.03 6.38
N ASP A 102 6.17 -4.73 6.46
CA ASP A 102 5.31 -3.71 5.88
C ASP A 102 5.78 -3.32 4.47
N GLN A 103 5.07 -3.82 3.46
CA GLN A 103 5.35 -3.53 2.05
C GLN A 103 5.02 -2.08 1.64
N HIS A 104 4.45 -1.26 2.54
CA HIS A 104 4.34 0.19 2.32
C HIS A 104 5.71 0.88 2.23
N ALA A 105 6.73 0.31 2.89
CA ALA A 105 8.13 0.76 2.76
C ALA A 105 8.79 0.35 1.44
N ALA A 106 8.09 -0.42 0.61
CA ALA A 106 8.55 -0.94 -0.67
C ALA A 106 9.97 -1.54 -0.64
N CYS A 107 10.87 -1.01 -1.48
CA CYS A 107 12.25 -1.46 -1.62
C CYS A 107 13.23 -0.58 -0.83
N GLU A 108 12.74 0.23 0.12
CA GLU A 108 13.60 1.14 0.88
C GLU A 108 14.63 0.40 1.74
N LEU A 109 15.81 1.02 1.87
CA LEU A 109 16.90 0.51 2.70
C LEU A 109 16.91 1.21 4.05
N ASN A 110 17.28 0.47 5.10
CA ASN A 110 17.58 1.04 6.40
C ASN A 110 19.00 1.64 6.42
N GLN A 111 19.37 2.28 7.54
CA GLN A 111 20.69 2.91 7.72
C GLN A 111 21.89 1.94 7.59
N ARG A 112 21.67 0.62 7.63
CA ARG A 112 22.70 -0.41 7.42
C ARG A 112 22.72 -0.94 5.98
N GLY A 113 22.01 -0.29 5.06
CA GLY A 113 21.91 -0.71 3.65
C GLY A 113 21.11 -1.99 3.42
N LYS A 114 20.31 -2.44 4.39
CA LYS A 114 19.44 -3.63 4.24
C LYS A 114 18.00 -3.21 3.98
N LEU A 115 17.26 -4.00 3.20
CA LEU A 115 15.83 -3.80 2.98
C LEU A 115 15.07 -3.62 4.32
N VAL A 116 14.20 -2.61 4.37
CA VAL A 116 13.28 -2.39 5.49
C VAL A 116 12.28 -3.54 5.56
N CYS A 117 11.68 -3.90 4.42
CA CYS A 117 10.82 -5.06 4.27
C CYS A 117 11.46 -6.05 3.28
N PRO A 118 11.94 -7.23 3.73
CA PRO A 118 12.53 -8.22 2.84
C PRO A 118 11.59 -8.75 1.75
N ARG A 119 10.27 -8.55 1.90
CA ARG A 119 9.25 -8.96 0.90
C ARG A 119 9.32 -8.15 -0.39
N GLN A 120 9.90 -6.94 -0.34
CA GLN A 120 9.94 -5.98 -1.44
C GLN A 120 8.53 -5.72 -2.02
N GLY A 121 8.43 -5.23 -3.26
CA GLY A 121 7.16 -4.85 -3.86
C GLY A 121 6.62 -3.55 -3.27
N ALA A 122 5.32 -3.31 -3.36
CA ALA A 122 4.65 -2.15 -2.80
C ALA A 122 3.25 -2.54 -2.30
N ALA A 123 2.66 -1.70 -1.45
CA ALA A 123 1.32 -1.91 -0.94
C ALA A 123 0.52 -0.61 -0.81
N VAL A 124 -0.80 -0.76 -0.83
CA VAL A 124 -1.75 0.30 -0.46
C VAL A 124 -2.85 -0.25 0.43
N ASP A 125 -3.39 0.63 1.27
CA ASP A 125 -4.68 0.40 1.93
C ASP A 125 -5.74 1.21 1.18
N LEU A 126 -6.83 0.55 0.78
CA LEU A 126 -7.90 1.16 0.00
C LEU A 126 -9.28 0.82 0.56
N ILE A 127 -10.22 1.74 0.34
CA ILE A 127 -11.63 1.56 0.70
C ILE A 127 -12.55 2.16 -0.36
N TYR A 128 -13.71 1.53 -0.55
CA TYR A 128 -14.85 2.09 -1.26
C TYR A 128 -15.95 2.40 -0.23
N PRO A 129 -16.14 3.68 0.17
CA PRO A 129 -17.13 4.03 1.17
C PRO A 129 -18.53 3.48 0.82
N GLY A 130 -19.18 2.83 1.80
CA GLY A 130 -20.49 2.21 1.63
C GLY A 130 -20.48 0.86 0.90
N LYS A 131 -19.31 0.31 0.56
CA LYS A 131 -19.16 -1.00 -0.09
C LYS A 131 -18.44 -1.97 0.84
N ASN A 132 -18.90 -3.22 0.86
CA ASN A 132 -18.27 -4.27 1.67
C ASN A 132 -16.87 -4.59 1.12
N SER A 133 -15.83 -4.34 1.90
CA SER A 133 -14.43 -4.59 1.56
C SER A 133 -14.13 -6.06 1.27
N TYR A 134 -14.91 -7.01 1.81
CA TYR A 134 -14.72 -8.43 1.54
C TYR A 134 -15.15 -8.78 0.11
N GLN A 135 -16.19 -8.12 -0.41
CA GLN A 135 -16.60 -8.28 -1.81
C GLN A 135 -15.55 -7.71 -2.77
N VAL A 136 -14.97 -6.55 -2.44
CA VAL A 136 -13.87 -5.96 -3.23
C VAL A 136 -12.65 -6.86 -3.19
N ALA A 137 -12.30 -7.39 -2.02
CA ALA A 137 -11.21 -8.33 -1.84
C ALA A 137 -11.41 -9.65 -2.59
N LEU A 138 -12.65 -10.17 -2.63
CA LEU A 138 -12.96 -11.38 -3.38
C LEU A 138 -12.69 -11.16 -4.87
N TRP A 139 -13.14 -10.03 -5.42
CA TRP A 139 -12.87 -9.69 -6.81
C TRP A 139 -11.38 -9.52 -7.06
N LEU A 140 -10.67 -8.77 -6.22
CA LEU A 140 -9.21 -8.61 -6.29
C LEU A 140 -8.49 -9.97 -6.31
N ALA A 141 -8.86 -10.85 -5.40
CA ALA A 141 -8.24 -12.16 -5.27
C ALA A 141 -8.57 -13.11 -6.44
N GLN A 142 -9.58 -12.81 -7.25
CA GLN A 142 -9.92 -13.58 -8.46
C GLN A 142 -9.29 -13.00 -9.72
N HIS A 143 -9.04 -11.68 -9.78
CA HIS A 143 -8.74 -10.99 -11.04
C HIS A 143 -7.38 -10.29 -11.07
N THR A 144 -6.60 -10.31 -9.98
CA THR A 144 -5.31 -9.61 -9.92
C THR A 144 -4.16 -10.49 -9.38
N PRO A 145 -2.91 -10.23 -9.80
CA PRO A 145 -1.72 -10.94 -9.35
C PRO A 145 -1.18 -10.40 -8.00
N PHE A 146 -2.02 -10.32 -6.98
CA PHE A 146 -1.63 -9.79 -5.68
C PHE A 146 -0.63 -10.69 -4.93
N ASP A 147 0.29 -10.08 -4.19
CA ASP A 147 1.19 -10.80 -3.28
C ASP A 147 0.51 -11.10 -1.95
N ARG A 148 -0.09 -10.08 -1.30
CA ARG A 148 -0.80 -10.23 -0.01
C ARG A 148 -2.05 -9.38 0.03
N LEU A 149 -3.10 -9.92 0.66
CA LEU A 149 -4.36 -9.25 0.91
C LEU A 149 -4.74 -9.43 2.38
N TYR A 150 -4.76 -8.32 3.13
CA TYR A 150 -5.18 -8.32 4.53
C TYR A 150 -6.54 -7.62 4.71
N LEU A 151 -7.42 -8.26 5.47
CA LEU A 151 -8.77 -7.80 5.77
C LEU A 151 -8.91 -7.46 7.25
N TYR A 152 -9.58 -6.35 7.56
CA TYR A 152 -9.77 -5.87 8.95
C TYR A 152 -11.25 -5.74 9.35
N GLY A 153 -12.17 -6.17 8.49
CA GLY A 153 -13.61 -6.01 8.62
C GLY A 153 -14.28 -5.54 7.33
N PRO A 154 -15.60 -5.76 7.16
CA PRO A 154 -16.33 -5.41 5.94
C PRO A 154 -16.40 -3.90 5.67
N ASP A 155 -16.36 -3.07 6.71
CA ASP A 155 -16.45 -1.60 6.61
C ASP A 155 -15.12 -0.89 6.84
N ARG A 156 -13.99 -1.63 6.80
CA ARG A 156 -12.65 -1.09 6.98
C ARG A 156 -11.86 -1.14 5.67
N PRO A 157 -10.83 -0.29 5.49
CA PRO A 157 -9.93 -0.43 4.36
C PRO A 157 -9.36 -1.85 4.29
N LEU A 158 -9.11 -2.35 3.08
CA LEU A 158 -8.33 -3.57 2.88
C LEU A 158 -6.90 -3.18 2.53
N HIS A 159 -5.94 -3.99 2.94
CA HIS A 159 -4.56 -3.89 2.49
C HIS A 159 -4.36 -4.81 1.29
N ILE A 160 -3.67 -4.32 0.27
CA ILE A 160 -3.24 -5.13 -0.85
C ILE A 160 -1.82 -4.76 -1.29
N SER A 161 -1.01 -5.79 -1.59
CA SER A 161 0.34 -5.62 -2.10
C SER A 161 0.55 -6.36 -3.41
N TYR A 162 1.54 -5.88 -4.18
CA TYR A 162 2.10 -6.53 -5.35
C TYR A 162 3.62 -6.58 -5.15
N GLY A 163 4.23 -7.73 -5.43
CA GLY A 163 5.64 -7.93 -5.19
C GLY A 163 6.18 -9.23 -5.77
N PRO A 164 7.51 -9.43 -5.70
CA PRO A 164 8.19 -10.54 -6.37
C PRO A 164 7.83 -11.92 -5.80
N GLU A 165 7.40 -11.98 -4.54
CA GLU A 165 7.07 -13.26 -3.91
C GLU A 165 5.79 -13.90 -4.46
N GLN A 166 4.85 -13.10 -4.99
CA GLN A 166 3.59 -13.57 -5.58
C GLN A 166 2.85 -14.61 -4.71
N ASN A 167 2.88 -14.43 -3.39
CA ASN A 167 2.43 -15.44 -2.41
C ASN A 167 0.93 -15.68 -2.39
N ARG A 168 0.13 -14.76 -2.96
CA ARG A 168 -1.34 -14.75 -2.91
C ARG A 168 -1.89 -14.98 -1.50
N ALA A 169 -1.22 -14.41 -0.50
CA ALA A 169 -1.56 -14.63 0.90
C ALA A 169 -2.83 -13.84 1.27
N LEU A 170 -3.94 -14.55 1.46
CA LEU A 170 -5.22 -13.97 1.88
C LEU A 170 -5.44 -14.21 3.38
N VAL A 171 -5.52 -13.12 4.16
CA VAL A 171 -5.59 -13.18 5.63
C VAL A 171 -6.63 -12.19 6.17
N GLU A 172 -7.48 -12.64 7.08
CA GLU A 172 -8.32 -11.78 7.90
C GLU A 172 -7.66 -11.56 9.27
N LEU A 173 -7.53 -10.30 9.70
CA LEU A 173 -7.09 -9.94 11.03
C LEU A 173 -8.30 -9.56 11.87
N THR A 174 -8.70 -10.45 12.77
CA THR A 174 -9.72 -10.18 13.77
C THR A 174 -9.08 -9.69 15.07
N THR A 175 -9.83 -8.92 15.86
CA THR A 175 -9.36 -8.48 17.18
C THR A 175 -10.07 -9.31 18.25
N HIS A 176 -9.28 -9.93 19.12
CA HIS A 176 -9.77 -10.69 20.27
C HIS A 176 -8.98 -10.27 21.51
N HIS A 177 -9.67 -9.73 22.52
CA HIS A 177 -9.05 -9.22 23.75
C HIS A 177 -7.87 -8.25 23.43
N GLU A 178 -8.13 -7.25 22.58
CA GLU A 178 -7.15 -6.23 22.12
C GLU A 178 -5.97 -6.77 21.29
N ARG A 179 -5.89 -8.08 21.07
CA ARG A 179 -4.86 -8.69 20.22
C ARG A 179 -5.40 -8.95 18.83
N ARG A 180 -4.61 -8.60 17.81
CA ARG A 180 -4.90 -8.96 16.42
C ARG A 180 -4.51 -10.42 16.17
N ILE A 181 -5.46 -11.24 15.76
CA ILE A 181 -5.27 -12.65 15.43
C ILE A 181 -5.40 -12.81 13.91
N PRO A 182 -4.32 -13.19 13.21
CA PRO A 182 -4.38 -13.46 11.78
C PRO A 182 -4.99 -14.83 11.51
N LYS A 183 -5.97 -14.88 10.60
CA LYS A 183 -6.58 -16.10 10.08
C LYS A 183 -6.38 -16.16 8.56
N ARG A 184 -5.61 -17.12 8.07
CA ARG A 184 -5.53 -17.37 6.62
C ARG A 184 -6.89 -17.84 6.11
N LEU A 185 -7.32 -17.30 4.98
CA LEU A 185 -8.56 -17.67 4.32
C LEU A 185 -8.29 -18.36 2.98
N THR A 186 -9.20 -19.25 2.60
CA THR A 186 -9.35 -19.69 1.21
C THR A 186 -10.32 -18.77 0.46
N LEU A 187 -10.30 -18.79 -0.88
CA LEU A 187 -11.29 -18.06 -1.68
C LEU A 187 -12.73 -18.47 -1.34
N THR A 188 -12.97 -19.77 -1.07
CA THR A 188 -14.30 -20.26 -0.68
C THR A 188 -14.76 -19.67 0.66
N GLN A 189 -13.85 -19.57 1.64
CA GLN A 189 -14.15 -18.95 2.92
C GLN A 189 -14.47 -17.47 2.75
N LEU A 190 -13.65 -16.71 2.00
CA LEU A 190 -13.92 -15.30 1.72
C LEU A 190 -15.26 -15.10 1.00
N LYS A 191 -15.58 -15.95 0.02
CA LYS A 191 -16.86 -15.90 -0.69
C LYS A 191 -18.05 -16.09 0.26
N GLY A 192 -17.93 -16.94 1.28
CA GLY A 192 -18.96 -17.15 2.30
C GLY A 192 -19.12 -15.99 3.30
N MET A 193 -18.21 -15.01 3.29
CA MET A 193 -18.23 -13.84 4.17
C MET A 193 -18.75 -12.57 3.46
N CYS A 194 -19.06 -12.66 2.16
CA CYS A 194 -19.47 -11.56 1.28
C CYS A 194 -20.98 -11.31 1.28
#